data_AF-A0A5N7MWM6-F1
#
_entry.id   AF-A0A5N7MWM6-F1
#
_cell.length_a   1.000
_cell.length_b   1.000
_cell.length_c   1.000
_cell.angle_alpha   90.00
_cell.angle_beta   90.00
_cell.angle_gamma   90.00
#
_symmetry.space_group_name_H-M   'P 1'
#
loop_
_entity.id
_entity.type
_entity.pdbx_description
1 polymer ?
#
loop_
_entity_poly.entity_id
_entity_poly.type
_entity_poly.pdbx_seq_one_letter_code
_entity_poly.pdbx_strand_id
1 'polypeptide(L)' 'MMQQLRPVELNLVDELFETSPGYVLDFTNSTFAQFFRREVGVDIYDEAYAIYGGSKGKRLRPFLTVGQPRSIA' A
#
# COMPACT_ATOMS: atom_id res chain seq x y z
N MET A 1 13.88 7.32 -14.53
CA MET A 1 13.55 5.88 -14.58
C MET A 1 12.81 5.52 -13.30
N MET A 2 11.62 4.94 -13.36
CA MET A 2 11.00 4.35 -12.15
C MET A 2 11.80 3.11 -11.76
N GLN A 3 12.38 3.12 -10.58
CA GLN A 3 13.05 1.95 -10.00
C GLN A 3 11.98 1.05 -9.40
N GLN A 4 11.99 -0.22 -9.78
CA GLN A 4 11.09 -1.22 -9.24
C GLN A 4 11.71 -1.76 -7.94
N LEU A 5 10.91 -1.87 -6.88
CA LEU A 5 11.40 -2.41 -5.60
C LEU A 5 11.90 -3.85 -5.81
N ARG A 6 13.08 -4.13 -5.28
CA ARG A 6 13.67 -5.47 -5.28
C ARG A 6 12.89 -6.36 -4.31
N PRO A 7 12.87 -7.70 -4.51
CA PRO A 7 12.17 -8.62 -3.62
C PRO A 7 12.55 -8.47 -2.14
N VAL A 8 13.82 -8.14 -1.84
CA VAL A 8 14.28 -7.89 -0.46
C VAL A 8 13.66 -6.62 0.16
N GLU A 9 13.40 -5.60 -0.65
CA GLU A 9 12.77 -4.35 -0.20
C GLU A 9 11.27 -4.57 0.04
N LEU A 10 10.64 -5.44 -0.77
CA LEU A 10 9.27 -5.88 -0.55
C LEU A 10 9.11 -6.73 0.70
N ASN A 11 10.08 -7.62 1.00
CA ASN A 11 10.08 -8.37 2.26
C ASN A 11 10.23 -7.45 3.48
N LEU A 12 11.06 -6.41 3.38
CA LEU A 12 11.20 -5.42 4.44
C LEU A 12 9.90 -4.62 4.66
N VAL A 13 9.23 -4.26 3.57
CA VAL A 13 7.89 -3.66 3.58
C VAL A 13 6.89 -4.59 4.27
N ASP A 14 6.84 -5.87 3.89
CA ASP A 14 5.95 -6.85 4.50
C ASP A 14 6.24 -7.01 6.00
N GLU A 15 7.52 -7.12 6.38
CA GLU A 15 7.94 -7.23 7.78
C GLU A 15 7.56 -5.98 8.60
N LEU A 16 7.75 -4.78 8.06
CA LEU A 16 7.37 -3.51 8.70
C LEU A 16 5.86 -3.38 8.89
N PHE A 17 5.05 -3.98 8.01
CA PHE A 17 3.59 -3.82 8.02
C PHE A 17 2.82 -5.00 8.63
N GLU A 18 3.43 -6.18 8.74
CA GLU A 18 2.83 -7.36 9.39
C GLU A 18 3.13 -7.44 10.90
N THR A 19 4.31 -6.97 11.34
CA THR A 19 4.69 -7.06 12.76
C THR A 19 4.02 -6.02 13.66
N SER A 20 3.44 -4.95 13.09
CA SER A 20 2.67 -3.94 13.84
C SER A 20 1.29 -3.69 13.19
N PRO A 21 0.33 -4.60 13.37
CA PRO A 21 -1.01 -4.46 12.80
C PRO A 21 -1.70 -3.24 13.39
N GLY A 22 -1.77 -2.16 12.60
CA GLY A 22 -2.44 -0.91 12.99
C GLY A 22 -1.57 0.33 12.89
N TYR A 23 -0.24 0.20 12.91
CA TYR A 23 0.71 1.32 12.92
C TYR A 23 1.51 1.42 11.62
N VAL A 24 0.82 1.37 10.49
CA VAL A 24 1.42 1.84 9.23
C VAL A 24 1.66 3.34 9.39
N LEU A 25 2.90 3.73 9.73
CA LEU A 25 3.33 5.14 9.86
C LEU A 25 2.44 5.98 10.81
N ASP A 26 1.91 5.38 11.88
CA ASP A 26 0.95 6.00 12.82
C ASP A 26 -0.37 6.52 12.20
N PHE A 27 -0.70 6.08 10.99
CA PHE A 27 -1.96 6.46 10.37
C PHE A 27 -3.17 5.68 10.93
N THR A 28 -4.23 6.42 11.23
CA THR A 28 -5.59 5.87 11.22
C THR A 28 -5.99 5.48 9.79
N ASN A 29 -7.03 4.65 9.62
CA ASN A 29 -7.52 4.33 8.27
C ASN A 29 -7.92 5.59 7.47
N SER A 30 -8.47 6.61 8.14
CA SER A 30 -8.88 7.86 7.49
C SER A 30 -7.69 8.71 7.04
N THR A 31 -6.66 8.84 7.88
CA THR A 31 -5.45 9.61 7.54
C THR A 31 -4.61 8.89 6.49
N PHE A 32 -4.59 7.56 6.51
CA PHE A 32 -3.98 6.73 5.46
C PHE A 32 -4.67 6.95 4.10
N ALA A 33 -6.01 6.87 4.05
CA ALA A 33 -6.78 7.15 2.84
C ALA A 33 -6.52 8.57 2.30
N GLN A 34 -6.48 9.56 3.20
CA GLN A 34 -6.25 10.95 2.83
C GLN A 34 -4.86 11.17 2.24
N PHE A 35 -3.82 10.58 2.85
CA PHE A 35 -2.45 10.66 2.33
C PHE A 35 -2.37 10.13 0.90
N PHE A 36 -2.88 8.92 0.65
CA PHE A 36 -2.84 8.32 -0.68
C PHE A 36 -3.64 9.12 -1.72
N ARG A 37 -4.82 9.65 -1.35
CA ARG A 37 -5.58 10.50 -2.27
C ARG A 37 -4.88 11.82 -2.60
N ARG A 38 -4.27 12.47 -1.60
CA ARG A 38 -3.67 13.81 -1.77
C ARG A 38 -2.30 13.77 -2.41
N GLU A 39 -1.42 12.91 -1.91
CA GLU A 39 -0.01 12.91 -2.28
C GLU A 39 0.27 11.97 -3.46
N VAL A 40 -0.55 10.91 -3.60
CA VAL A 40 -0.35 9.86 -4.63
C VAL A 40 -1.44 9.89 -5.71
N GLY A 41 -2.62 10.48 -5.43
CA GLY A 41 -3.76 10.48 -6.35
C GLY A 41 -4.48 9.14 -6.47
N VAL A 42 -4.34 8.26 -5.46
CA VAL A 42 -4.87 6.88 -5.47
C VAL A 42 -5.87 6.67 -4.35
N ASP A 43 -6.96 5.96 -4.63
CA ASP A 43 -7.81 5.41 -3.57
C ASP A 43 -7.27 4.05 -3.10
N ILE A 44 -6.44 4.07 -2.06
CA ILE A 44 -5.83 2.84 -1.51
C ILE A 44 -6.88 1.87 -0.93
N TYR A 45 -8.11 2.34 -0.71
CA TYR A 45 -9.23 1.51 -0.25
C TYR A 45 -10.09 0.94 -1.38
N ASP A 46 -9.72 1.16 -2.64
CA ASP A 46 -10.33 0.52 -3.81
C ASP A 46 -10.24 -1.01 -3.75
N GLU A 47 -11.21 -1.72 -4.35
CA GLU A 47 -11.22 -3.18 -4.39
C GLU A 47 -10.01 -3.77 -5.14
N ALA A 48 -9.43 -3.02 -6.09
CA ALA A 48 -8.20 -3.39 -6.78
C ALA A 48 -7.02 -3.70 -5.83
N TYR A 49 -7.04 -3.13 -4.62
CA TYR A 49 -6.01 -3.35 -3.60
C TYR A 49 -6.46 -4.32 -2.48
N ALA A 50 -7.67 -4.86 -2.53
CA ALA A 50 -8.21 -5.74 -1.49
C ALA A 50 -7.81 -7.23 -1.64
N ILE A 51 -6.73 -7.52 -2.36
CA ILE A 51 -6.31 -8.90 -2.75
C ILE A 51 -6.12 -9.81 -1.53
N TYR A 52 -5.54 -9.30 -0.45
CA TYR A 52 -5.19 -10.09 0.73
C TYR A 52 -6.07 -9.76 1.96
N GLY A 53 -7.07 -8.89 1.79
CA GLY A 53 -8.00 -8.43 2.83
C GLY A 53 -7.96 -6.92 3.07
N GLY A 54 -8.74 -6.43 4.04
CA GLY A 54 -9.04 -5.00 4.20
C GLY A 54 -8.10 -4.16 5.08
N SER A 55 -7.03 -4.74 5.65
CA SER A 55 -6.11 -3.97 6.51
C SER A 55 -5.20 -3.05 5.70
N LYS A 56 -4.64 -2.01 6.34
CA LYS A 56 -3.72 -1.05 5.69
C LYS A 56 -2.54 -1.74 5.00
N GLY A 57 -1.82 -2.60 5.71
CA GLY A 57 -0.68 -3.34 5.15
C GLY A 57 -1.08 -4.25 3.98
N LYS A 58 -2.23 -4.93 4.10
CA LYS A 58 -2.76 -5.81 3.05
C LYS A 58 -3.19 -5.09 1.78
N ARG A 59 -3.46 -3.78 1.86
CA ARG A 59 -3.74 -2.90 0.71
C ARG A 59 -2.47 -2.23 0.16
N LEU A 60 -1.55 -1.86 1.04
CA LEU A 60 -0.27 -1.26 0.67
C LEU A 60 0.62 -2.22 -0.14
N ARG A 61 0.62 -3.50 0.21
CA ARG A 61 1.40 -4.52 -0.51
C ARG A 61 1.00 -4.65 -1.99
N PRO A 62 -0.29 -4.85 -2.35
CA PRO A 62 -0.75 -4.77 -3.73
C PRO A 62 -0.41 -3.46 -4.43
N PHE A 63 -0.54 -2.32 -3.74
CA PHE A 63 -0.15 -1.03 -4.31
C PHE A 63 1.32 -1.01 -4.74
N LEU A 64 2.23 -1.52 -3.90
CA LEU A 64 3.68 -1.53 -4.18
C LEU A 64 4.11 -2.60 -5.20
N THR A 65 3.31 -3.66 -5.39
CA THR A 65 3.71 -4.85 -6.17
C THR A 65 2.94 -5.03 -7.47
N VAL A 66 1.65 -4.66 -7.48
CA VAL A 66 0.73 -4.81 -8.62
C VAL A 66 0.53 -3.47 -9.34
N GLY A 67 0.53 -2.34 -8.60
CA GLY A 67 0.17 -1.03 -9.13
C GLY A 67 1.33 -0.16 -9.57
N GLN A 68 1.86 -0.37 -10.78
CA GLN A 68 2.32 0.79 -11.55
C GLN A 68 1.06 1.48 -12.12
N PRO A 69 0.95 2.82 -12.08
CA PRO A 69 -0.27 3.59 -12.40
C PRO A 69 -0.90 3.39 -13.79
N ARG A 70 -0.36 2.48 -14.61
CA ARG A 70 -0.94 2.08 -15.90
C ARG A 70 -1.89 0.87 -15.82
N SER A 71 -2.04 0.22 -14.67
CA SER A 71 -2.87 -1.00 -14.55
C SER A 71 -4.27 -0.78 -13.96
N ILE A 72 -4.61 0.45 -13.60
CA ILE A 72 -5.97 0.80 -13.18
C ILE A 72 -6.49 1.78 -14.22
N ALA A 73 -7.18 1.23 -15.21
CA ALA A 73 -7.88 1.95 -16.26
C ALA A 73 -9.12 2.66 -15.70
#